data_AF-A0A661UM03-F1
#
_entry.id   AF-A0A661UM03-F1
#
_cell.length_a   1.000
_cell.length_b   1.000
_cell.length_c   1.000
_cell.angle_alpha   90.00
_cell.angle_beta   90.00
_cell.angle_gamma   90.00
#
_symmetry.space_group_name_H-M   'P 1'
#
loop_
_entity.id
_entity.type
_entity.pdbx_description
1 polymer ?
#
loop_
_entity_poly.entity_id
_entity_poly.type
_entity_poly.pdbx_seq_one_letter_code
_entity_poly.pdbx_strand_id
1 'polypeptide(L)'
;MRKLFFIVLILSFWKISAKWIDISQDIQNSLFEVVSNRENSTEIQFALDGYESEEINYNGVSYQKISYWNEGEFVEEGKPDLPRFTRLIAIPDNGTVSFSIENSEFEVVKNIIVYPRQKLQSESQTQERNFVIDEEFYSHGDIFPEKIIQVGTPAIMRDFRVVKITVNPFQYNARSKELKIFKDLKINIEYHNDFGENIKIIHHKKSRMFEQLYRSQILNYDFYASRDEDFQQPSYLFIYPYNMTNDPTLQSLINWKHEKGFLVTAVSTSETGGTANSIKSYIQNAYNTWENPPEYICLIG
;
A
#
# COMPACT_ATOMS: atom_id res chain seq x y z
N MET A 1 -15.42 22.42 63.49
CA MET A 1 -14.18 22.77 62.76
C MET A 1 -13.92 21.70 61.70
N ARG A 2 -14.38 21.92 60.45
CA ARG A 2 -14.11 21.02 59.32
C ARG A 2 -13.17 21.76 58.37
N LYS A 3 -11.93 21.26 58.25
CA LYS A 3 -10.92 21.77 57.31
C LYS A 3 -11.33 21.37 55.90
N LEU A 4 -11.58 22.34 55.03
CA LEU A 4 -11.72 22.14 53.59
C LEU A 4 -10.30 22.10 53.00
N PHE A 5 -9.87 20.94 52.52
CA PHE A 5 -8.63 20.81 51.76
C PHE A 5 -8.95 21.11 50.29
N PHE A 6 -8.45 22.25 49.78
CA PHE A 6 -8.49 22.56 48.35
C PHE A 6 -7.36 21.79 47.67
N ILE A 7 -7.71 20.76 46.89
CA ILE A 7 -6.78 20.05 46.02
C ILE A 7 -6.69 20.86 44.73
N VAL A 8 -5.57 21.55 44.53
CA VAL A 8 -5.24 22.20 43.25
C VAL A 8 -4.75 21.11 42.30
N LEU A 9 -5.60 20.75 41.34
CA LEU A 9 -5.29 19.83 40.26
C LEU A 9 -4.45 20.59 39.22
N ILE A 10 -3.12 20.50 39.32
CA ILE A 10 -2.20 21.00 38.31
C ILE A 10 -2.28 20.05 37.10
N LEU A 11 -3.15 20.37 36.14
CA LEU A 11 -3.12 19.79 34.81
C LEU A 11 -1.88 20.35 34.11
N SER A 12 -0.77 19.63 34.19
CA SER A 12 0.38 19.84 33.30
C SER A 12 -0.07 19.51 31.87
N PHE A 13 -0.55 20.52 31.15
CA PHE A 13 -0.69 20.47 29.69
C PHE A 13 0.70 20.26 29.10
N TRP A 14 1.04 19.01 28.78
CA TRP A 14 2.12 18.75 27.84
C TRP A 14 1.68 19.36 26.52
N LYS A 15 2.40 20.38 26.06
CA LYS A 15 2.21 20.94 24.72
C LYS A 15 2.73 19.92 23.72
N ILE A 16 1.90 18.93 23.40
CA ILE A 16 2.07 18.10 22.21
C ILE A 16 1.65 18.99 21.05
N SER A 17 2.62 19.50 20.30
CA SER A 17 2.37 20.33 19.13
C SER A 17 2.95 19.63 17.92
N ALA A 18 2.21 18.68 17.36
CA ALA A 18 2.44 18.28 15.97
C ALA A 18 2.12 19.49 15.09
N LYS A 19 3.07 19.90 14.26
CA LYS A 19 2.94 21.03 13.35
C LYS A 19 3.08 20.52 11.91
N TRP A 20 2.15 20.91 11.05
CA TRP A 20 2.29 20.75 9.61
C TRP A 20 3.30 21.74 9.05
N ILE A 21 4.23 21.25 8.25
CA ILE A 21 5.25 22.04 7.53
C ILE A 21 4.92 21.96 6.04
N ASP A 22 4.49 23.07 5.47
CA ASP A 22 4.23 23.19 4.04
C ASP A 22 5.54 23.28 3.25
N ILE A 23 5.66 22.47 2.20
CA ILE A 23 6.79 22.47 1.26
C ILE A 23 6.40 23.14 -0.05
N SER A 24 5.21 22.83 -0.56
CA SER A 24 4.69 23.39 -1.81
C SER A 24 3.61 24.44 -1.53
N GLN A 25 3.62 25.57 -2.25
CA GLN A 25 2.57 26.60 -2.13
C GLN A 25 1.34 26.34 -3.01
N ASP A 26 1.42 25.38 -3.94
CA ASP A 26 0.32 24.98 -4.81
C ASP A 26 -0.35 23.70 -4.27
N ILE A 27 -1.42 23.92 -3.50
CA ILE A 27 -2.27 22.89 -2.86
C ILE A 27 -3.00 21.99 -3.88
N GLN A 28 -2.79 22.19 -5.19
CA GLN A 28 -3.52 21.49 -6.25
C GLN A 28 -2.87 20.20 -6.76
N ASN A 29 -1.62 19.90 -6.39
CA ASN A 29 -0.93 18.75 -6.98
C ASN A 29 -1.07 17.49 -6.11
N SER A 30 -1.50 16.39 -6.72
CA SER A 30 -1.42 15.07 -6.11
C SER A 30 0.05 14.69 -5.88
N LEU A 31 0.36 14.05 -4.75
CA LEU A 31 1.72 13.59 -4.40
C LEU A 31 2.43 12.82 -5.52
N PHE A 32 1.66 12.07 -6.31
CA PHE A 32 2.11 11.38 -7.50
C PHE A 32 1.23 11.75 -8.67
N GLU A 33 1.85 12.06 -9.81
CA GLU A 33 1.18 12.30 -11.07
C GLU A 33 1.87 11.51 -12.18
N VAL A 34 1.10 10.91 -13.08
CA VAL A 34 1.63 10.28 -14.29
C VAL A 34 1.72 11.33 -15.37
N VAL A 35 2.94 11.76 -15.69
CA VAL A 35 3.20 12.76 -16.72
C VAL A 35 3.00 12.18 -18.10
N SER A 36 3.49 10.95 -18.31
CA SER A 36 3.29 10.24 -19.56
C SER A 36 3.30 8.72 -19.36
N ASN A 37 2.49 8.02 -20.15
CA ASN A 37 2.44 6.56 -20.19
C ASN A 37 2.49 6.12 -21.65
N ARG A 38 3.62 5.53 -22.06
CA ARG A 38 3.92 5.06 -23.41
C ARG A 38 4.09 3.55 -23.40
N GLU A 39 4.18 2.95 -24.58
CA GLU A 39 4.34 1.50 -24.73
C GLU A 39 5.58 0.94 -24.01
N ASN A 40 6.69 1.69 -24.05
CA ASN A 40 7.99 1.25 -23.49
C ASN A 40 8.41 2.02 -22.24
N SER A 41 7.62 3.01 -21.79
CA SER A 41 8.00 3.80 -20.62
C SER A 41 6.83 4.46 -19.92
N THR A 42 6.96 4.66 -18.61
CA THR A 42 6.03 5.47 -17.81
C THR A 42 6.82 6.47 -16.99
N GLU A 43 6.39 7.72 -17.06
CA GLU A 43 7.01 8.86 -16.42
C GLU A 43 6.11 9.36 -15.29
N ILE A 44 6.67 9.43 -14.09
CA ILE A 44 5.97 9.78 -12.87
C ILE A 44 6.66 10.98 -12.24
N GLN A 45 5.85 11.96 -11.87
CA GLN A 45 6.26 13.08 -11.05
C GLN A 45 5.84 12.81 -9.61
N PHE A 46 6.78 12.91 -8.68
CA PHE A 46 6.50 12.96 -7.25
C PHE A 46 6.75 14.38 -6.75
N ALA A 47 5.77 14.94 -6.04
CA ALA A 47 5.85 16.27 -5.44
C ALA A 47 5.37 16.19 -3.99
N LEU A 48 6.25 16.51 -3.04
CA LEU A 48 5.93 16.52 -1.62
C LEU A 48 5.24 17.85 -1.27
N ASP A 49 4.00 17.77 -0.79
CA ASP A 49 3.18 18.93 -0.44
C ASP A 49 3.55 19.49 0.95
N GLY A 50 3.84 18.61 1.90
CA GLY A 50 4.30 18.93 3.25
C GLY A 50 4.50 17.68 4.10
N TYR A 51 4.66 17.88 5.40
CA TYR A 51 4.74 16.79 6.38
C TYR A 51 4.42 17.26 7.79
N GLU A 52 4.06 16.32 8.66
CA GLU A 52 3.90 16.59 10.08
C GLU A 52 5.22 16.46 10.83
N SER A 53 5.46 17.38 11.74
CA SER A 53 6.66 17.45 12.56
C SER A 53 6.27 17.61 14.01
N GLU A 54 6.61 16.64 14.86
CA GLU A 54 6.35 16.66 16.30
C GLU A 54 7.66 16.61 17.08
N GLU A 55 7.84 17.51 18.06
CA GLU A 55 9.00 17.50 18.95
C GLU A 55 8.73 16.61 20.17
N ILE A 56 9.55 15.58 20.36
CA ILE A 56 9.45 14.62 21.47
C ILE A 56 10.71 14.72 22.32
N ASN A 57 10.53 15.06 23.60
CA ASN A 57 11.63 15.13 24.55
C ASN A 57 11.73 13.82 25.35
N TYR A 58 12.88 13.15 25.28
CA TYR A 58 13.15 11.92 26.03
C TYR A 58 14.57 11.97 26.61
N ASN A 59 14.70 11.73 27.93
CA ASN A 59 15.97 11.78 28.66
C ASN A 59 16.82 13.05 28.44
N GLY A 60 16.18 14.20 28.23
CA GLY A 60 16.85 15.48 27.99
C GLY A 60 17.36 15.69 26.56
N VAL A 61 17.08 14.75 25.65
CA VAL A 61 17.32 14.88 24.22
C VAL A 61 15.99 15.21 23.52
N SER A 62 16.01 16.24 22.67
CA SER A 62 14.88 16.62 21.82
C SER A 62 14.99 15.89 20.49
N TYR A 63 13.97 15.10 20.17
CA TYR A 63 13.83 14.34 18.93
C TYR A 63 12.75 14.96 18.07
N GLN A 64 12.94 14.94 16.75
CA GLN A 64 11.93 15.32 15.78
C GLN A 64 11.31 14.06 15.18
N LYS A 65 10.03 13.82 15.47
CA LYS A 65 9.24 12.82 14.78
C LYS A 65 8.64 13.43 13.52
N ILE A 66 8.81 12.74 12.40
CA ILE A 66 8.33 13.14 11.09
C ILE A 66 7.30 12.11 10.66
N SER A 67 6.10 12.58 10.32
CA SER A 67 5.00 11.69 9.90
C SER A 67 4.26 12.27 8.71
N TYR A 68 3.59 11.38 8.00
CA TYR A 68 2.67 11.74 6.92
C TYR A 68 1.44 10.84 7.01
N TRP A 69 0.25 11.43 6.93
CA TRP A 69 -0.99 10.69 7.08
C TRP A 69 -1.18 9.65 5.97
N ASN A 70 -1.54 8.42 6.35
CA ASN A 70 -1.88 7.33 5.44
C ASN A 70 -0.75 6.89 4.47
N GLU A 71 0.50 7.11 4.87
CA GLU A 71 1.68 6.62 4.15
C GLU A 71 2.44 5.60 4.99
N GLY A 72 3.34 4.87 4.34
CA GLY A 72 4.10 3.81 4.99
C GLY A 72 5.21 4.38 5.88
N GLU A 73 5.74 3.53 6.76
CA GLU A 73 6.89 3.82 7.62
C GLU A 73 7.86 2.63 7.58
N PHE A 74 9.09 2.82 8.05
CA PHE A 74 10.04 1.72 8.21
C PHE A 74 9.66 0.83 9.40
N VAL A 75 10.04 -0.45 9.32
CA VAL A 75 9.80 -1.44 10.39
C VAL A 75 11.05 -1.66 11.25
N GLU A 76 12.21 -1.17 10.81
CA GLU A 76 13.49 -1.32 11.48
C GLU A 76 13.50 -0.55 12.82
N GLU A 77 13.29 -1.27 13.91
CA GLU A 77 13.28 -0.74 15.28
C GLU A 77 14.62 -0.06 15.61
N GLY A 78 14.56 1.08 16.31
CA GLY A 78 15.72 1.86 16.72
C GLY A 78 16.33 2.76 15.64
N LYS A 79 16.01 2.55 14.36
CA LYS A 79 16.44 3.42 13.24
C LYS A 79 15.52 4.62 13.05
N PRO A 80 15.90 5.67 12.28
CA PRO A 80 15.04 6.84 12.05
C PRO A 80 13.64 6.47 11.54
N ASP A 81 12.62 6.97 12.23
CA ASP A 81 11.23 6.83 11.82
C ASP A 81 10.91 7.89 10.77
N LEU A 82 10.87 7.47 9.51
CA LEU A 82 10.68 8.33 8.35
C LEU A 82 9.54 7.78 7.48
N PRO A 83 8.63 8.64 6.99
CA PRO A 83 7.56 8.22 6.12
C PRO A 83 8.08 7.88 4.72
N ARG A 84 7.38 6.95 4.07
CA ARG A 84 7.68 6.44 2.73
C ARG A 84 6.40 6.31 1.93
N PHE A 85 6.49 6.66 0.66
CA PHE A 85 5.34 6.86 -0.20
C PHE A 85 5.32 5.76 -1.26
N THR A 86 4.26 4.95 -1.29
CA THR A 86 4.20 3.78 -2.18
C THR A 86 2.99 3.82 -3.09
N ARG A 87 3.19 3.58 -4.39
CA ARG A 87 2.11 3.41 -5.37
C ARG A 87 2.37 2.18 -6.23
N LEU A 88 1.31 1.58 -6.77
CA LEU A 88 1.42 0.53 -7.80
C LEU A 88 1.42 1.16 -9.18
N ILE A 89 2.23 0.62 -10.07
CA ILE A 89 2.25 0.95 -11.49
C ILE A 89 1.95 -0.31 -12.28
N ALA A 90 0.96 -0.23 -13.18
CA ALA A 90 0.72 -1.27 -14.16
C ALA A 90 1.85 -1.24 -15.19
N ILE A 91 2.38 -2.42 -15.47
CA ILE A 91 3.47 -2.65 -16.41
C ILE A 91 3.02 -3.67 -17.46
N PRO A 92 3.73 -3.77 -18.60
CA PRO A 92 3.43 -4.78 -19.59
C PRO A 92 3.43 -6.20 -19.00
N ASP A 93 2.64 -7.10 -19.60
CA ASP A 93 2.46 -8.48 -19.12
C ASP A 93 3.75 -9.30 -19.10
N ASN A 94 4.74 -8.91 -19.93
CA ASN A 94 6.09 -9.47 -19.97
C ASN A 94 7.13 -8.34 -19.93
N GLY A 95 8.41 -8.68 -19.78
CA GLY A 95 9.51 -7.74 -19.75
C GLY A 95 10.04 -7.47 -18.35
N THR A 96 11.28 -7.03 -18.28
CA THR A 96 11.90 -6.46 -17.09
C THR A 96 11.66 -4.96 -17.02
N VAL A 97 11.85 -4.41 -15.83
CA VAL A 97 11.60 -3.01 -15.53
C VAL A 97 12.89 -2.42 -14.98
N SER A 98 13.34 -1.31 -15.57
CA SER A 98 14.37 -0.45 -14.98
C SER A 98 13.80 0.90 -14.63
N PHE A 99 14.50 1.64 -13.78
CA PHE A 99 14.10 2.98 -13.38
C PHE A 99 15.30 3.92 -13.34
N SER A 100 15.04 5.19 -13.59
CA SER A 100 16.01 6.27 -13.47
C SER A 100 15.37 7.50 -12.81
N ILE A 101 16.23 8.33 -12.21
CA ILE A 101 15.85 9.63 -11.65
C ILE A 101 16.50 10.67 -12.54
N GLU A 102 15.71 11.55 -13.13
CA GLU A 102 16.22 12.57 -14.05
C GLU A 102 16.44 13.92 -13.38
N ASN A 103 15.58 14.27 -12.42
CA ASN A 103 15.64 15.53 -11.70
C ASN A 103 15.24 15.34 -10.24
N SER A 104 15.90 16.08 -9.35
CA SER A 104 15.60 16.05 -7.92
C SER A 104 15.85 17.43 -7.30
N GLU A 105 14.81 18.02 -6.73
CA GLU A 105 14.95 19.20 -5.87
C GLU A 105 14.94 18.77 -4.40
N PHE A 106 15.87 19.29 -3.59
CA PHE A 106 15.92 18.97 -2.18
C PHE A 106 16.31 20.16 -1.32
N GLU A 107 15.91 20.11 -0.05
CA GLU A 107 16.40 20.98 1.02
C GLU A 107 17.10 20.17 2.11
N VAL A 108 17.88 20.87 2.94
CA VAL A 108 18.61 20.25 4.06
C VAL A 108 18.25 20.97 5.34
N VAL A 109 17.68 20.23 6.29
CA VAL A 109 17.42 20.67 7.66
C VAL A 109 18.59 20.19 8.53
N LYS A 110 19.24 21.12 9.22
CA LYS A 110 20.44 20.84 10.03
C LYS A 110 20.11 20.79 11.52
N ASN A 111 21.00 20.15 12.29
CA ASN A 111 20.93 20.06 13.75
C ASN A 111 19.65 19.40 14.25
N ILE A 112 19.18 18.39 13.52
CA ILE A 112 17.97 17.63 13.83
C ILE A 112 18.38 16.22 14.28
N ILE A 113 17.66 15.66 15.25
CA ILE A 113 17.77 14.26 15.64
C ILE A 113 16.42 13.63 15.35
N VAL A 114 16.35 12.75 14.35
CA VAL A 114 15.08 12.10 13.99
C VAL A 114 14.68 11.12 15.09
N TYR A 115 13.39 11.02 15.36
CA TYR A 115 12.86 10.08 16.35
C TYR A 115 13.08 8.63 15.89
N PRO A 116 13.60 7.73 16.74
CA PRO A 116 13.79 6.34 16.36
C PRO A 116 12.47 5.57 16.35
N ARG A 117 12.32 4.67 15.38
CA ARG A 117 11.19 3.78 15.22
C ARG A 117 11.06 2.88 16.44
N GLN A 118 9.91 2.94 17.10
CA GLN A 118 9.61 2.06 18.22
C GLN A 118 8.93 0.78 17.74
N LYS A 119 9.06 -0.29 18.53
CA LYS A 119 8.42 -1.57 18.25
C LYS A 119 6.91 -1.41 18.07
N LEU A 120 6.36 -2.07 17.04
CA LEU A 120 4.91 -2.20 16.88
C LEU A 120 4.34 -2.99 18.06
N GLN A 121 3.40 -2.38 18.78
CA GLN A 121 2.74 -3.01 19.92
C GLN A 121 1.32 -3.43 19.54
N SER A 122 0.96 -4.66 19.91
CA SER A 122 -0.43 -5.10 19.83
C SER A 122 -1.25 -4.34 20.88
N GLU A 123 -2.43 -3.85 20.49
CA GLU A 123 -3.37 -3.20 21.43
C GLU A 123 -3.79 -4.13 22.59
N SER A 124 -3.67 -5.44 22.40
CA SER A 124 -3.98 -6.47 23.41
C SER A 124 -2.86 -6.74 24.42
N GLN A 125 -1.66 -6.21 24.22
CA GLN A 125 -0.53 -6.40 25.12
C GLN A 125 -0.33 -5.18 26.02
N THR A 126 0.12 -5.40 27.25
CA THR A 126 0.56 -4.31 28.14
C THR A 126 1.67 -3.53 27.44
N GLN A 127 1.52 -2.21 27.27
CA GLN A 127 2.52 -1.36 26.62
C GLN A 127 3.88 -1.50 27.31
N GLU A 128 4.84 -2.20 26.70
CA GLU A 128 6.24 -2.15 27.10
C GLU A 128 6.83 -0.83 26.61
N ARG A 129 6.89 0.19 27.47
CA ARG A 129 7.37 1.54 27.12
C ARG A 129 8.89 1.66 27.15
N ASN A 130 9.62 0.64 26.69
CA ASN A 130 11.06 0.77 26.58
C ASN A 130 11.37 1.56 25.32
N PHE A 131 11.93 2.75 25.48
CA PHE A 131 12.45 3.52 24.36
C PHE A 131 13.67 2.81 23.78
N VAL A 132 13.61 2.48 22.48
CA VAL A 132 14.67 1.79 21.76
C VAL A 132 15.27 2.74 20.73
N ILE A 133 16.60 2.79 20.71
CA ILE A 133 17.40 3.56 19.77
C ILE A 133 18.62 2.74 19.35
N ASP A 134 18.94 2.75 18.07
CA ASP A 134 20.16 2.17 17.54
C ASP A 134 21.32 3.14 17.79
N GLU A 135 21.95 3.02 18.95
CA GLU A 135 23.05 3.91 19.38
C GLU A 135 24.23 3.90 18.40
N GLU A 136 24.50 2.77 17.73
CA GLU A 136 25.58 2.66 16.75
C GLU A 136 25.25 3.50 15.51
N PHE A 137 24.03 3.37 14.98
CA PHE A 137 23.56 4.18 13.87
C PHE A 137 23.51 5.67 14.24
N TYR A 138 22.98 6.05 15.40
CA TYR A 138 22.86 7.46 15.77
C TYR A 138 24.21 8.13 16.10
N SER A 139 25.23 7.35 16.47
CA SER A 139 26.57 7.86 16.76
C SER A 139 27.48 7.93 15.52
N HIS A 140 27.42 6.92 14.65
CA HIS A 140 28.39 6.75 13.55
C HIS A 140 27.74 6.42 12.20
N GLY A 141 26.44 6.18 12.17
CA GLY A 141 25.70 5.75 11.00
C GLY A 141 25.76 6.76 9.86
N ASP A 142 25.73 6.20 8.65
CA ASP A 142 25.64 6.97 7.42
C ASP A 142 24.17 7.32 7.11
N ILE A 143 23.84 7.53 5.83
CA ILE A 143 22.52 8.01 5.40
C ILE A 143 21.48 6.88 5.50
N PHE A 144 20.32 7.17 6.10
CA PHE A 144 19.16 6.28 6.13
C PHE A 144 17.88 6.99 5.64
N PRO A 145 17.06 6.34 4.80
CA PRO A 145 17.41 5.16 4.00
C PRO A 145 18.42 5.52 2.90
N GLU A 146 19.25 4.57 2.50
CA GLU A 146 20.25 4.78 1.44
C GLU A 146 19.61 5.08 0.08
N LYS A 147 18.52 4.38 -0.24
CA LYS A 147 17.83 4.48 -1.53
C LYS A 147 16.65 5.45 -1.44
N ILE A 148 16.66 6.47 -2.31
CA ILE A 148 15.54 7.40 -2.48
C ILE A 148 14.35 6.71 -3.15
N ILE A 149 14.62 5.81 -4.10
CA ILE A 149 13.59 5.03 -4.79
C ILE A 149 13.86 3.55 -4.62
N GLN A 150 12.81 2.80 -4.33
CA GLN A 150 12.82 1.35 -4.29
C GLN A 150 11.72 0.82 -5.20
N VAL A 151 12.10 -0.05 -6.14
CA VAL A 151 11.15 -0.77 -6.99
C VAL A 151 11.02 -2.20 -6.45
N GLY A 152 9.78 -2.62 -6.22
CA GLY A 152 9.46 -3.98 -5.78
C GLY A 152 9.47 -4.97 -6.93
N THR A 153 9.38 -6.26 -6.61
CA THR A 153 9.23 -7.31 -7.62
C THR A 153 7.85 -7.26 -8.30
N PRO A 154 7.75 -7.64 -9.58
CA PRO A 154 6.47 -7.71 -10.29
C PRO A 154 5.48 -8.67 -9.62
N ALA A 155 4.24 -8.21 -9.46
CA ALA A 155 3.11 -8.96 -8.94
C ALA A 155 1.96 -8.97 -9.94
N ILE A 156 1.07 -9.96 -9.84
CA ILE A 156 -0.14 -10.02 -10.67
C ILE A 156 -1.34 -9.66 -9.79
N MET A 157 -2.03 -8.59 -10.15
CA MET A 157 -3.26 -8.11 -9.54
C MET A 157 -4.43 -8.41 -10.49
N ARG A 158 -4.81 -9.70 -10.55
CA ARG A 158 -5.85 -10.26 -11.44
C ARG A 158 -5.62 -9.89 -12.91
N ASP A 159 -6.12 -8.75 -13.36
CA ASP A 159 -6.08 -8.29 -14.74
C ASP A 159 -4.76 -7.58 -15.11
N PHE A 160 -4.01 -7.08 -14.12
CA PHE A 160 -2.80 -6.30 -14.34
C PHE A 160 -1.54 -6.93 -13.74
N ARG A 161 -0.44 -6.89 -14.48
CA ARG A 161 0.89 -7.06 -13.90
C ARG A 161 1.35 -5.69 -13.37
N VAL A 162 1.78 -5.64 -12.12
CA VAL A 162 2.07 -4.40 -11.39
C VAL A 162 3.41 -4.45 -10.67
N VAL A 163 4.06 -3.31 -10.50
CA VAL A 163 5.22 -3.14 -9.61
C VAL A 163 4.93 -2.07 -8.57
N LYS A 164 5.48 -2.25 -7.37
CA LYS A 164 5.47 -1.21 -6.34
C LYS A 164 6.62 -0.25 -6.58
N ILE A 165 6.33 1.05 -6.55
CA ILE A 165 7.35 2.09 -6.50
C ILE A 165 7.23 2.78 -5.15
N THR A 166 8.30 2.73 -4.37
CA THR A 166 8.41 3.45 -3.12
C THR A 166 9.38 4.61 -3.27
N VAL A 167 8.92 5.80 -2.91
CA VAL A 167 9.73 7.00 -2.76
C VAL A 167 9.98 7.22 -1.27
N ASN A 168 11.25 7.44 -0.91
CA ASN A 168 11.73 7.80 0.41
C ASN A 168 12.24 9.25 0.33
N PRO A 169 11.36 10.26 0.49
CA PRO A 169 11.75 11.65 0.28
C PRO A 169 12.55 12.22 1.45
N PHE A 170 12.64 11.51 2.57
CA PHE A 170 13.42 11.90 3.74
C PHE A 170 14.66 11.02 3.84
N GLN A 171 15.85 11.62 3.84
CA GLN A 171 17.12 10.94 4.07
C GLN A 171 17.85 11.59 5.23
N TYR A 172 18.06 10.85 6.31
CA TYR A 172 18.72 11.33 7.51
C TYR A 172 20.16 10.83 7.58
N ASN A 173 21.10 11.76 7.77
CA ASN A 173 22.49 11.45 8.09
C ASN A 173 22.69 11.63 9.60
N ALA A 174 22.86 10.52 10.32
CA ALA A 174 23.03 10.55 11.77
C ALA A 174 24.33 11.24 12.21
N ARG A 175 25.43 11.04 11.46
CA ARG A 175 26.74 11.64 11.77
C ARG A 175 26.73 13.16 11.65
N SER A 176 26.17 13.71 10.57
CA SER A 176 26.10 15.17 10.38
C SER A 176 24.87 15.81 11.04
N LYS A 177 23.90 15.01 11.50
CA LYS A 177 22.61 15.47 12.03
C LYS A 177 21.87 16.35 11.02
N GLU A 178 21.90 15.92 9.76
CA GLU A 178 21.26 16.60 8.64
C GLU A 178 20.18 15.70 8.04
N LEU A 179 18.99 16.24 7.87
CA LEU A 179 17.88 15.62 7.16
C LEU A 179 17.77 16.28 5.79
N LYS A 180 17.97 15.50 4.74
CA LYS A 180 17.70 15.88 3.36
C LYS A 180 16.26 15.53 3.02
N ILE A 181 15.52 16.52 2.49
CA ILE A 181 14.11 16.39 2.11
C ILE A 181 14.00 16.63 0.61
N PHE A 182 13.63 15.60 -0.14
CA PHE A 182 13.37 15.68 -1.57
C PHE A 182 11.95 16.20 -1.79
N LYS A 183 11.85 17.39 -2.39
CA LYS A 183 10.59 18.07 -2.67
C LYS A 183 9.95 17.54 -3.94
N ASP A 184 10.80 17.29 -4.93
CA ASP A 184 10.36 17.06 -6.29
C ASP A 184 11.26 16.00 -6.92
N LEU A 185 10.67 14.96 -7.50
CA LEU A 185 11.38 13.83 -8.09
C LEU A 185 10.72 13.40 -9.39
N LYS A 186 11.50 13.41 -10.46
CA LYS A 186 11.09 12.90 -11.77
C LYS A 186 11.61 11.49 -11.98
N ILE A 187 10.67 10.54 -12.06
CA ILE A 187 10.94 9.10 -12.10
C ILE A 187 10.56 8.58 -13.49
N ASN A 188 11.53 8.04 -14.23
CA ASN A 188 11.27 7.35 -15.47
C ASN A 188 11.36 5.84 -15.26
N ILE A 189 10.35 5.12 -15.73
CA ILE A 189 10.26 3.66 -15.70
C ILE A 189 10.35 3.18 -17.13
N GLU A 190 11.29 2.30 -17.41
CA GLU A 190 11.50 1.74 -18.75
C GLU A 190 11.15 0.25 -18.77
N TYR A 191 10.47 -0.16 -19.83
CA TYR A 191 10.07 -1.54 -20.07
C TYR A 191 10.96 -2.16 -21.14
N HIS A 192 11.56 -3.30 -20.80
CA HIS A 192 12.44 -4.03 -21.71
C HIS A 192 11.73 -5.28 -22.22
N ASN A 193 11.95 -5.61 -23.50
CA ASN A 193 11.34 -6.78 -24.14
C ASN A 193 12.18 -8.05 -23.94
N ASP A 194 12.36 -8.45 -22.68
CA ASP A 194 13.06 -9.66 -22.25
C ASP A 194 12.16 -10.56 -21.38
N PHE A 195 12.67 -11.72 -20.95
CA PHE A 195 11.93 -12.62 -20.06
C PHE A 195 11.95 -12.05 -18.64
N GLY A 196 10.84 -11.45 -18.24
CA GLY A 196 10.67 -10.87 -16.92
C GLY A 196 10.28 -11.89 -15.84
N GLU A 197 10.30 -11.44 -14.58
CA GLU A 197 9.72 -12.20 -13.48
C GLU A 197 8.19 -12.11 -13.47
N ASN A 198 7.53 -13.20 -13.07
CA ASN A 198 6.08 -13.24 -12.85
C ASN A 198 5.26 -12.70 -14.04
N ILE A 199 5.56 -13.24 -15.22
CA ILE A 199 4.89 -12.90 -16.49
C ILE A 199 3.41 -13.26 -16.39
N LYS A 200 2.55 -12.37 -16.87
CA LYS A 200 1.12 -12.62 -16.94
C LYS A 200 0.77 -13.31 -18.26
N ILE A 201 0.41 -14.60 -18.16
CA ILE A 201 0.12 -15.46 -19.32
C ILE A 201 -1.40 -15.63 -19.53
N ILE A 202 -2.18 -15.42 -18.47
CA ILE A 202 -3.63 -15.61 -18.50
C ILE A 202 -4.30 -14.25 -18.75
N HIS A 203 -5.19 -14.22 -19.75
CA HIS A 203 -5.94 -13.05 -20.15
C HIS A 203 -7.43 -13.35 -20.09
N HIS A 204 -8.12 -12.63 -19.21
CA HIS A 204 -9.57 -12.64 -19.11
C HIS A 204 -10.10 -11.27 -19.55
N LYS A 205 -11.40 -11.23 -19.88
CA LYS A 205 -12.11 -9.95 -19.96
C LYS A 205 -12.08 -9.30 -18.57
N LYS A 206 -11.83 -7.98 -18.51
CA LYS A 206 -11.68 -7.27 -17.23
C LYS A 206 -12.96 -7.30 -16.42
N SER A 207 -12.83 -7.27 -15.10
CA SER A 207 -13.97 -7.16 -14.19
C SER A 207 -14.31 -5.72 -13.85
N ARG A 208 -15.58 -5.32 -14.04
CA ARG A 208 -16.09 -4.03 -13.52
C ARG A 208 -16.05 -3.97 -11.99
N MET A 209 -16.17 -5.11 -11.31
CA MET A 209 -16.16 -5.19 -9.85
C MET A 209 -14.78 -4.82 -9.27
N PHE A 210 -13.71 -4.98 -10.05
CA PHE A 210 -12.34 -4.66 -9.64
C PHE A 210 -11.89 -3.25 -10.09
N GLU A 211 -12.65 -2.57 -10.95
CA GLU A 211 -12.26 -1.26 -11.49
C GLU A 211 -11.99 -0.22 -10.40
N GLN A 212 -12.85 -0.13 -9.39
CA GLN A 212 -12.66 0.81 -8.28
C GLN A 212 -11.38 0.49 -7.49
N LEU A 213 -11.08 -0.80 -7.32
CA LEU A 213 -9.86 -1.24 -6.66
C LEU A 213 -8.63 -0.84 -7.49
N TYR A 214 -8.63 -1.11 -8.80
CA TYR A 214 -7.54 -0.73 -9.70
C TYR A 214 -7.31 0.78 -9.70
N ARG A 215 -8.36 1.57 -9.89
CA ARG A 215 -8.31 3.05 -9.89
C ARG A 215 -7.77 3.62 -8.58
N SER A 216 -8.02 2.96 -7.46
CA SER A 216 -7.54 3.42 -6.14
C SER A 216 -6.10 3.02 -5.82
N GLN A 217 -5.54 2.01 -6.50
CA GLN A 217 -4.25 1.41 -6.14
C GLN A 217 -3.17 1.62 -7.21
N ILE A 218 -3.56 1.57 -8.49
CA ILE A 218 -2.67 1.63 -9.65
C ILE A 218 -2.69 3.04 -10.22
N LEU A 219 -1.55 3.73 -10.14
CA LEU A 219 -1.42 5.15 -10.47
C LEU A 219 -1.73 5.45 -11.96
N ASN A 220 -1.23 4.61 -12.88
CA ASN A 220 -1.42 4.78 -14.32
C ASN A 220 -2.64 4.00 -14.87
N TYR A 221 -3.58 3.57 -14.01
CA TYR A 221 -4.74 2.78 -14.44
C TYR A 221 -5.57 3.47 -15.53
N ASP A 222 -5.73 4.78 -15.45
CA ASP A 222 -6.58 5.54 -16.37
C ASP A 222 -6.09 5.50 -17.82
N PHE A 223 -4.80 5.24 -18.05
CA PHE A 223 -4.26 5.02 -19.38
C PHE A 223 -4.65 3.65 -19.97
N TYR A 224 -5.05 2.70 -19.11
CA TYR A 224 -5.53 1.38 -19.49
C TYR A 224 -7.06 1.25 -19.37
N ALA A 225 -7.75 2.27 -18.88
CA ALA A 225 -9.20 2.29 -18.76
C ALA A 225 -9.82 2.82 -20.05
N SER A 226 -9.88 1.99 -21.10
CA SER A 226 -10.56 2.39 -22.34
C SER A 226 -12.08 2.28 -22.20
N ARG A 227 -12.82 3.17 -22.88
CA ARG A 227 -14.29 3.16 -22.88
C ARG A 227 -14.89 2.01 -23.71
N ASP A 228 -14.11 1.48 -24.64
CA ASP A 228 -14.54 0.47 -25.61
C ASP A 228 -14.14 -0.96 -25.19
N GLU A 229 -13.78 -1.15 -23.93
CA GLU A 229 -13.38 -2.47 -23.41
C GLU A 229 -14.56 -3.40 -23.18
N ASP A 230 -14.42 -4.63 -23.67
CA ASP A 230 -15.31 -5.74 -23.36
C ASP A 230 -15.02 -6.25 -21.94
N PHE A 231 -15.95 -5.97 -21.02
CA PHE A 231 -15.91 -6.49 -19.66
C PHE A 231 -16.53 -7.89 -19.58
N GLN A 232 -16.06 -8.70 -18.63
CA GLN A 232 -16.70 -9.98 -18.35
C GLN A 232 -18.11 -9.77 -17.77
N GLN A 233 -18.97 -10.77 -17.93
CA GLN A 233 -20.22 -10.82 -17.19
C GLN A 233 -19.92 -11.07 -15.71
N PRO A 234 -20.51 -10.31 -14.77
CA PRO A 234 -20.29 -10.54 -13.34
C PRO A 234 -20.63 -11.98 -12.95
N SER A 235 -19.74 -12.65 -12.23
CA SER A 235 -19.82 -14.09 -12.00
C SER A 235 -19.71 -14.46 -10.52
N TYR A 236 -20.47 -15.48 -10.13
CA TYR A 236 -20.59 -15.90 -8.73
C TYR A 236 -20.52 -17.42 -8.62
N LEU A 237 -19.61 -17.93 -7.80
CA LEU A 237 -19.46 -19.37 -7.53
C LEU A 237 -19.96 -19.71 -6.12
N PHE A 238 -20.98 -20.56 -6.04
CA PHE A 238 -21.43 -21.17 -4.80
C PHE A 238 -20.85 -22.58 -4.68
N ILE A 239 -20.24 -22.88 -3.53
CA ILE A 239 -19.80 -24.23 -3.17
C ILE A 239 -20.48 -24.60 -1.87
N TYR A 240 -21.25 -25.69 -1.88
CA TYR A 240 -22.07 -26.10 -0.74
C TYR A 240 -21.99 -27.62 -0.47
N PRO A 241 -22.35 -28.09 0.73
CA PRO A 241 -22.29 -29.51 1.05
C PRO A 241 -23.38 -30.29 0.29
N TYR A 242 -23.09 -31.50 -0.16
CA TYR A 242 -24.02 -32.29 -0.99
C TYR A 242 -25.45 -32.43 -0.42
N ASN A 243 -25.60 -32.54 0.90
CA ASN A 243 -26.91 -32.63 1.56
C ASN A 243 -27.77 -31.36 1.40
N MET A 244 -27.20 -30.23 1.03
CA MET A 244 -27.90 -28.96 0.81
C MET A 244 -28.37 -28.76 -0.64
N THR A 245 -28.15 -29.72 -1.55
CA THR A 245 -28.50 -29.57 -2.98
C THR A 245 -29.96 -29.13 -3.22
N ASN A 246 -30.89 -29.62 -2.39
CA ASN A 246 -32.31 -29.29 -2.48
C ASN A 246 -32.79 -28.34 -1.37
N ASP A 247 -31.87 -27.64 -0.71
CA ASP A 247 -32.23 -26.69 0.35
C ASP A 247 -32.94 -25.46 -0.25
N PRO A 248 -34.17 -25.13 0.18
CA PRO A 248 -34.95 -24.04 -0.41
C PRO A 248 -34.35 -22.66 -0.11
N THR A 249 -33.59 -22.50 0.97
CA THR A 249 -32.91 -21.25 1.33
C THR A 249 -31.73 -21.01 0.39
N LEU A 250 -30.94 -22.06 0.13
CA LEU A 250 -29.85 -22.03 -0.85
C LEU A 250 -30.37 -21.67 -2.24
N GLN A 251 -31.44 -22.33 -2.70
CA GLN A 251 -32.02 -22.05 -4.01
C GLN A 251 -32.55 -20.62 -4.11
N SER A 252 -33.20 -20.11 -3.06
CA SER A 252 -33.63 -18.71 -2.99
C SER A 252 -32.45 -17.73 -3.12
N LEU A 253 -31.33 -18.00 -2.44
CA LEU A 253 -30.12 -17.18 -2.52
C LEU A 253 -29.47 -17.22 -3.92
N ILE A 254 -29.37 -18.40 -4.52
CA ILE A 254 -28.84 -18.59 -5.90
C ILE A 254 -29.69 -17.81 -6.89
N ASN A 255 -31.02 -17.98 -6.83
CA ASN A 255 -31.97 -17.29 -7.72
C ASN A 255 -31.87 -15.78 -7.54
N TRP A 256 -31.79 -15.28 -6.31
CA TRP A 256 -31.63 -13.85 -6.04
C TRP A 256 -30.36 -13.26 -6.65
N LYS A 257 -29.24 -14.00 -6.65
CA LYS A 257 -28.01 -13.56 -7.32
C LYS A 257 -28.16 -13.58 -8.84
N HIS A 258 -28.84 -14.59 -9.38
CA HIS A 258 -29.12 -14.64 -10.81
C HIS A 258 -30.02 -13.47 -11.26
N GLU A 259 -31.07 -13.15 -10.50
CA GLU A 259 -31.96 -12.00 -10.74
C GLU A 259 -31.23 -10.64 -10.68
N LYS A 260 -30.13 -10.55 -9.91
CA LYS A 260 -29.23 -9.38 -9.90
C LYS A 260 -28.31 -9.29 -11.13
N GLY A 261 -28.40 -10.23 -12.07
CA GLY A 261 -27.63 -10.23 -13.31
C GLY A 261 -26.30 -10.98 -13.24
N PHE A 262 -26.02 -11.71 -12.16
CA PHE A 262 -24.81 -12.53 -12.07
C PHE A 262 -24.96 -13.81 -12.89
N LEU A 263 -23.88 -14.20 -13.57
CA LEU A 263 -23.68 -15.57 -14.01
C LEU A 263 -23.35 -16.43 -12.78
N VAL A 264 -24.34 -17.20 -12.31
CA VAL A 264 -24.22 -17.99 -11.08
C VAL A 264 -23.94 -19.44 -11.42
N THR A 265 -22.83 -19.96 -10.91
CA THR A 265 -22.50 -21.39 -10.93
C THR A 265 -22.60 -21.91 -9.50
N ALA A 266 -23.40 -22.95 -9.28
CA ALA A 266 -23.60 -23.54 -7.97
C ALA A 266 -23.24 -25.03 -8.03
N VAL A 267 -22.27 -25.44 -7.22
CA VAL A 267 -21.73 -26.80 -7.23
C VAL A 267 -21.62 -27.35 -5.82
N SER A 268 -21.82 -28.66 -5.70
CA SER A 268 -21.75 -29.33 -4.40
C SER A 268 -20.37 -29.90 -4.13
N THR A 269 -20.08 -30.22 -2.86
CA THR A 269 -18.83 -30.89 -2.47
C THR A 269 -18.67 -32.30 -3.04
N SER A 270 -19.71 -32.90 -3.62
CA SER A 270 -19.55 -34.13 -4.40
C SER A 270 -18.88 -33.87 -5.76
N GLU A 271 -18.96 -32.66 -6.30
CA GLU A 271 -18.28 -32.25 -7.54
C GLU A 271 -16.89 -31.67 -7.25
N THR A 272 -16.78 -30.74 -6.30
CA THR A 272 -15.49 -30.09 -5.98
C THR A 272 -14.55 -30.95 -5.14
N GLY A 273 -15.09 -32.04 -4.55
CA GLY A 273 -14.50 -32.73 -3.40
C GLY A 273 -14.62 -31.93 -2.11
N GLY A 274 -14.64 -32.63 -0.96
CA GLY A 274 -14.87 -32.05 0.37
C GLY A 274 -13.62 -31.59 1.13
N THR A 275 -12.44 -31.56 0.50
CA THR A 275 -11.19 -31.14 1.17
C THR A 275 -10.80 -29.72 0.77
N ALA A 276 -10.05 -29.02 1.62
CA ALA A 276 -9.53 -27.69 1.29
C ALA A 276 -8.71 -27.69 -0.02
N ASN A 277 -7.92 -28.73 -0.27
CA ASN A 277 -7.13 -28.86 -1.49
C ASN A 277 -7.99 -29.08 -2.73
N SER A 278 -9.04 -29.91 -2.64
CA SER A 278 -9.92 -30.19 -3.77
C SER A 278 -10.76 -28.99 -4.14
N ILE A 279 -11.32 -28.29 -3.14
CA ILE A 279 -12.06 -27.03 -3.32
C ILE A 279 -11.15 -25.95 -3.93
N LYS A 280 -9.93 -25.78 -3.39
CA LYS A 280 -8.94 -24.84 -3.96
C LYS A 280 -8.63 -25.16 -5.42
N SER A 281 -8.44 -26.44 -5.74
CA SER A 281 -8.14 -26.89 -7.11
C SER A 281 -9.28 -26.59 -8.07
N TYR A 282 -10.52 -26.80 -7.64
CA TYR A 282 -11.72 -26.45 -8.42
C TYR A 282 -11.79 -24.94 -8.69
N ILE A 283 -11.64 -24.12 -7.65
CA ILE A 283 -11.65 -22.65 -7.76
C ILE A 283 -10.52 -22.18 -8.70
N GLN A 284 -9.32 -22.74 -8.57
CA GLN A 284 -8.20 -22.37 -9.42
C GLN A 284 -8.45 -22.75 -10.89
N ASN A 285 -9.05 -23.92 -11.14
CA ASN A 285 -9.43 -24.33 -12.49
C ASN A 285 -10.48 -23.39 -13.09
N ALA A 286 -11.52 -23.06 -12.32
CA ALA A 286 -12.55 -22.12 -12.72
C ALA A 286 -11.96 -20.75 -13.07
N TYR A 287 -11.08 -20.24 -12.20
CA TYR A 287 -10.37 -18.98 -12.44
C TYR A 287 -9.51 -19.04 -13.72
N ASN A 288 -8.75 -20.12 -13.93
CA ASN A 288 -7.82 -20.20 -15.05
C ASN A 288 -8.49 -20.47 -16.42
N THR A 289 -9.66 -21.10 -16.45
CA THR A 289 -10.19 -21.71 -17.69
C THR A 289 -11.56 -21.23 -18.11
N TRP A 290 -12.36 -20.65 -17.21
CA TRP A 290 -13.70 -20.18 -17.58
C TRP A 290 -13.63 -18.87 -18.36
N GLU A 291 -14.60 -18.65 -19.26
CA GLU A 291 -14.72 -17.38 -19.99
C GLU A 291 -14.93 -16.20 -19.03
N ASN A 292 -15.79 -16.38 -18.03
CA ASN A 292 -16.06 -15.41 -16.96
C ASN A 292 -15.60 -16.01 -15.61
N PRO A 293 -14.31 -15.92 -15.25
CA PRO A 293 -13.80 -16.46 -13.99
C PRO A 293 -14.51 -15.85 -12.77
N PRO A 294 -14.76 -16.63 -11.70
CA PRO A 294 -15.46 -16.16 -10.51
C PRO A 294 -14.91 -14.84 -9.96
N GLU A 295 -15.80 -13.88 -9.71
CA GLU A 295 -15.48 -12.63 -8.98
C GLU A 295 -15.76 -12.79 -7.49
N TYR A 296 -16.77 -13.59 -7.17
CA TYR A 296 -17.18 -13.89 -5.80
C TYR A 296 -17.28 -15.40 -5.61
N ILE A 297 -16.87 -15.84 -4.42
CA ILE A 297 -16.98 -17.24 -4.00
C ILE A 297 -17.71 -17.25 -2.66
N CYS A 298 -18.79 -18.03 -2.58
CA CYS A 298 -19.50 -18.29 -1.33
C CYS A 298 -19.35 -19.77 -0.98
N LEU A 299 -18.61 -20.01 0.10
CA LEU A 299 -18.52 -21.32 0.72
C LEU A 299 -19.64 -21.41 1.75
N ILE A 300 -20.47 -22.44 1.62
CA ILE A 300 -21.58 -22.75 2.52
C ILE A 300 -21.25 -24.04 3.25
N GLY A 301 -21.48 -24.07 4.56
CA GLY A 301 -21.15 -25.18 5.43
C GLY A 301 -21.92 -25.13 6.74
#